data_AF-A0A661EDZ9-F1
#
_entry.id   AF-A0A661EDZ9-F1
#
_cell.length_a   1.000
_cell.length_b   1.000
_cell.length_c   1.000
_cell.angle_alpha   90.00
_cell.angle_beta   90.00
_cell.angle_gamma   90.00
#
_symmetry.space_group_name_H-M   'P 1'
#
loop_
_entity.id
_entity.type
_entity.pdbx_description
1 polymer ?
#
loop_
_entity_poly.entity_id
_entity_poly.type
_entity_poly.pdbx_seq_one_letter_code
_entity_poly.pdbx_strand_id
1 'polypeptide(L)'
;MRFYKYLSIFLITIAPFSGVQSADFKIQKTKIYLKKEVYYLSTNFKIPHKKAPIAALKNGAALSALISIDMYKNRVLWRDKHILNLKQEYKIQYYNLANLFQLTNINTNKKTNFSKLRDVFAFIGTLRDLPLIDKILLLDSKNGIKNEYYGFLSVLVSIENMPLSTKSYSFFSSDLQIKSNRLKWLLEQ
;
A
#
# COMPACT_ATOMS: atom_id res chain seq x y z
N MET A 1 17.16 -2.06 64.34
CA MET A 1 17.58 -0.67 64.07
C MET A 1 18.00 -0.57 62.61
N ARG A 2 17.44 0.40 61.87
CA ARG A 2 17.43 0.51 60.40
C ARG A 2 18.82 0.69 59.78
N PHE A 3 19.10 -0.04 58.68
CA PHE A 3 20.08 0.35 57.68
C PHE A 3 19.40 0.40 56.31
N TYR A 4 19.05 1.60 55.86
CA TYR A 4 18.83 1.92 54.45
C TYR A 4 20.16 1.86 53.72
N LYS A 5 20.19 1.42 52.45
CA LYS A 5 20.83 2.19 51.35
C LYS A 5 20.85 1.47 49.99
N TYR A 6 20.35 2.20 48.99
CA TYR A 6 20.57 2.12 47.53
C TYR A 6 19.89 0.99 46.75
N LEU A 7 18.59 1.20 46.44
CA LEU A 7 17.99 0.65 45.23
C LEU A 7 18.17 1.68 44.10
N SER A 8 19.28 1.60 43.36
CA SER A 8 19.47 2.41 42.15
C SER A 8 18.54 1.90 41.05
N ILE A 9 17.43 2.60 40.83
CA ILE A 9 16.55 2.35 39.68
C ILE A 9 17.21 3.02 38.47
N PHE A 10 17.76 2.20 37.58
CA PHE A 10 18.22 2.63 36.26
C PHE A 10 16.99 2.76 35.37
N LEU A 11 16.50 4.00 35.18
CA LEU A 11 15.38 4.29 34.29
C LEU A 11 15.88 4.23 32.84
N ILE A 12 15.76 3.06 32.21
CA ILE A 12 16.05 2.91 30.77
C ILE A 12 14.90 3.59 30.01
N THR A 13 15.14 4.83 29.56
CA THR A 13 14.29 5.50 28.59
C THR A 13 14.41 4.76 27.25
N ILE A 14 13.44 3.90 26.95
CA ILE A 14 13.26 3.35 25.62
C ILE A 14 12.76 4.49 24.72
N ALA A 15 13.68 5.10 23.98
CA ALA A 15 13.28 5.98 22.89
C ALA A 15 12.53 5.13 21.85
N PRO A 16 11.31 5.50 21.44
CA PRO A 16 10.63 4.79 20.36
C PRO A 16 11.43 5.01 19.08
N PHE A 17 12.14 3.98 18.61
CA PHE A 17 12.72 3.94 17.27
C PHE A 17 11.56 3.92 16.27
N SER A 18 11.07 5.11 15.93
CA SER A 18 10.19 5.28 14.78
C SER A 18 11.06 5.11 13.55
N GLY A 19 11.25 3.85 13.12
CA GLY A 19 11.82 3.54 11.84
C GLY A 19 10.93 4.14 10.75
N VAL A 20 11.17 5.40 10.39
CA VAL A 20 10.58 6.02 9.21
C VAL A 20 11.21 5.32 8.03
N GLN A 21 10.62 4.20 7.63
CA GLN A 21 10.99 3.53 6.41
C GLN A 21 10.66 4.48 5.26
N SER A 22 11.70 5.10 4.72
CA SER A 22 11.58 6.12 3.68
C SER A 22 10.81 5.55 2.48
N ALA A 23 9.87 6.34 1.96
CA ALA A 23 9.17 6.01 0.74
C ALA A 23 10.10 6.24 -0.47
N ASP A 24 10.16 5.28 -1.39
CA ASP A 24 10.91 5.42 -2.64
C ASP A 24 10.24 6.43 -3.60
N PHE A 25 8.92 6.60 -3.51
CA PHE A 25 8.17 7.57 -4.33
C PHE A 25 6.92 8.10 -3.63
N LYS A 26 6.38 9.20 -4.17
CA LYS A 26 5.19 9.86 -3.63
C LYS A 26 4.00 9.78 -4.58
N ILE A 27 2.87 9.28 -4.07
CA ILE A 27 1.54 9.50 -4.63
C ILE A 27 1.11 10.91 -4.22
N GLN A 28 0.93 11.78 -5.19
CA GLN A 28 0.74 13.22 -4.93
C GLN A 28 -0.70 13.55 -4.54
N LYS A 29 -1.66 13.04 -5.31
CA LYS A 29 -3.08 13.35 -5.17
C LYS A 29 -3.93 12.16 -5.54
N THR A 30 -5.10 12.09 -4.93
CA THR A 30 -6.18 11.19 -5.32
C THR A 30 -7.44 12.02 -5.50
N LYS A 31 -8.26 11.68 -6.49
CA LYS A 31 -9.57 12.29 -6.68
C LYS A 31 -10.61 11.31 -6.18
N ILE A 32 -11.38 11.75 -5.20
CA ILE A 32 -12.58 11.06 -4.75
C ILE A 32 -13.78 11.81 -5.27
N TYR A 33 -14.76 11.10 -5.82
CA TYR A 33 -15.98 11.74 -6.32
C TYR A 33 -17.17 10.78 -6.21
N LEU A 34 -18.36 11.34 -6.02
CA LEU A 34 -19.61 10.58 -5.96
C LEU A 34 -20.20 10.45 -7.36
N LYS A 35 -20.63 9.24 -7.74
CA LYS A 35 -21.36 8.98 -8.99
C LYS A 35 -22.38 7.88 -8.74
N LYS A 36 -23.66 8.13 -9.05
CA LYS A 36 -24.75 7.17 -8.84
C LYS A 36 -24.73 6.54 -7.43
N GLU A 37 -24.66 7.36 -6.39
CA GLU A 37 -24.60 6.96 -4.98
C GLU A 37 -23.37 6.14 -4.54
N VAL A 38 -22.36 5.94 -5.40
CA VAL A 38 -21.11 5.27 -5.05
C VAL A 38 -19.95 6.26 -5.07
N TYR A 39 -19.11 6.24 -4.03
CA TYR A 39 -17.85 6.97 -4.05
C TYR A 39 -16.81 6.21 -4.86
N TYR A 40 -16.15 6.90 -5.79
CA TYR A 40 -15.10 6.36 -6.64
C TYR A 40 -13.76 7.03 -6.36
N LEU A 41 -12.68 6.25 -6.52
CA LEU A 41 -11.30 6.72 -6.44
C LEU A 41 -10.66 6.70 -7.83
N SER A 42 -10.03 7.81 -8.19
CA SER A 42 -9.15 7.89 -9.36
C SER A 42 -7.84 8.56 -8.98
N THR A 43 -6.73 7.96 -9.38
CA THR A 43 -5.40 8.49 -9.12
C THR A 43 -4.42 8.05 -10.19
N ASN A 44 -3.33 8.80 -10.30
CA ASN A 44 -2.21 8.45 -11.14
C ASN A 44 -0.91 8.61 -10.35
N PHE A 45 -0.03 7.62 -10.43
CA PHE A 45 1.29 7.66 -9.82
C PHE A 45 2.31 6.96 -10.70
N LYS A 46 3.57 7.37 -10.57
CA LYS A 46 4.68 6.80 -11.35
C LYS A 46 5.53 5.91 -10.46
N ILE A 47 5.56 4.62 -10.77
CA ILE A 47 6.46 3.67 -10.10
C ILE A 47 7.88 3.90 -10.65
N PRO A 48 8.87 4.19 -9.80
CA PRO A 48 10.25 4.41 -10.25
C PRO A 48 10.90 3.09 -10.69
N HIS A 49 11.93 3.21 -11.53
CA HIS A 49 12.76 2.06 -11.90
C HIS A 49 13.85 1.87 -10.84
N LYS A 50 13.81 0.75 -10.11
CA LYS A 50 14.85 0.37 -9.14
C LYS A 50 15.61 -0.85 -9.66
N LYS A 51 16.94 -0.79 -9.63
CA LYS A 51 17.80 -1.79 -10.29
C LYS A 51 17.54 -3.22 -9.79
N ALA A 52 17.49 -3.44 -8.47
CA ALA A 52 17.45 -4.78 -7.90
C ALA A 52 16.14 -5.55 -8.21
N PRO A 53 14.92 -5.00 -8.00
CA PRO A 53 13.67 -5.69 -8.35
C PRO A 53 13.56 -5.97 -9.86
N ILE A 54 14.03 -5.03 -10.70
CA ILE A 54 13.99 -5.19 -12.15
C ILE A 54 14.98 -6.26 -12.62
N ALA A 55 16.17 -6.31 -12.03
CA ALA A 55 17.14 -7.35 -12.34
C ALA A 55 16.60 -8.74 -11.96
N ALA A 56 15.99 -8.87 -10.78
CA ALA A 56 15.33 -10.10 -10.37
C ALA A 56 14.22 -10.53 -11.35
N LEU A 57 13.36 -9.58 -11.75
CA LEU A 57 12.30 -9.83 -12.73
C LEU A 57 12.87 -10.36 -14.05
N LYS A 58 13.92 -9.74 -14.58
CA LYS A 58 14.58 -10.15 -15.83
C LYS A 58 15.29 -11.50 -15.73
N ASN A 59 15.70 -11.88 -14.52
CA ASN A 59 16.30 -13.18 -14.23
C ASN A 59 15.24 -14.27 -13.93
N GLY A 60 13.96 -14.00 -14.20
CA GLY A 60 12.88 -14.98 -14.10
C GLY A 60 12.10 -14.97 -12.79
N ALA A 61 12.46 -14.12 -11.82
CA ALA A 61 11.63 -13.92 -10.65
C ALA A 61 10.33 -13.20 -11.04
N ALA A 62 9.26 -13.38 -10.27
CA ALA A 62 8.05 -12.59 -10.40
C ALA A 62 8.09 -11.39 -9.45
N LEU A 63 7.45 -10.29 -9.83
CA LEU A 63 7.16 -9.18 -8.91
C LEU A 63 5.68 -9.19 -8.55
N SER A 64 5.36 -8.94 -7.29
CA SER A 64 4.02 -8.58 -6.84
C SER A 64 3.92 -7.07 -6.68
N ALA A 65 2.89 -6.47 -7.27
CA ALA A 65 2.52 -5.08 -7.08
C ALA A 65 1.18 -5.03 -6.34
N LEU A 66 1.22 -4.57 -5.10
CA LEU A 66 0.07 -4.44 -4.21
C LEU A 66 -0.28 -2.96 -4.05
N ILE A 67 -1.50 -2.62 -4.47
CA ILE A 67 -2.15 -1.34 -4.19
C ILE A 67 -3.13 -1.58 -3.05
N SER A 68 -2.94 -0.89 -1.93
CA SER A 68 -3.81 -0.98 -0.76
C SER A 68 -4.56 0.32 -0.55
N ILE A 69 -5.87 0.21 -0.39
CA ILE A 69 -6.78 1.28 -0.08
C ILE A 69 -7.52 0.91 1.21
N ASP A 70 -7.37 1.73 2.25
CA ASP A 70 -8.08 1.57 3.50
C ASP A 70 -8.95 2.79 3.78
N MET A 71 -10.12 2.60 4.37
CA MET A 71 -10.94 3.70 4.90
C MET A 71 -11.33 3.46 6.35
N TYR A 72 -11.41 4.56 7.08
CA TYR A 72 -11.69 4.61 8.51
C TYR A 72 -12.73 5.70 8.81
N LYS A 73 -13.55 5.44 9.85
CA LYS A 73 -14.43 6.42 10.49
C LYS A 73 -13.69 6.95 11.71
N ASN A 74 -13.46 8.24 11.76
CA ASN A 74 -12.90 8.91 12.93
C ASN A 74 -13.86 8.75 14.11
N ARG A 75 -13.35 8.42 15.29
CA ARG A 75 -14.14 8.32 16.52
C ARG A 75 -13.46 9.10 17.63
N VAL A 76 -14.17 10.08 18.20
CA VAL A 76 -13.62 11.02 19.19
C VAL A 76 -13.15 10.31 20.47
N LEU A 77 -13.84 9.26 20.92
CA LEU A 77 -13.60 8.61 22.22
C LEU A 77 -13.11 7.15 22.12
N TRP A 78 -12.95 6.61 20.90
CA TRP A 78 -12.65 5.18 20.66
C TRP A 78 -11.68 5.05 19.51
N ARG A 79 -11.04 3.88 19.36
CA ARG A 79 -10.22 3.58 18.18
C ARG A 79 -11.05 3.75 16.91
N ASP A 80 -10.45 4.41 15.92
CA ASP A 80 -11.06 4.62 14.61
C ASP A 80 -11.53 3.30 14.01
N LYS A 81 -12.77 3.31 13.53
CA LYS A 81 -13.38 2.11 12.97
C LYS A 81 -12.93 1.94 11.54
N HIS A 82 -12.26 0.83 11.24
CA HIS A 82 -11.97 0.42 9.87
C HIS A 82 -13.28 0.01 9.18
N ILE A 83 -13.48 0.49 7.95
CA ILE A 83 -14.75 0.35 7.21
C ILE A 83 -14.56 -0.38 5.89
N LEU A 84 -13.41 -0.17 5.26
CA LEU A 84 -13.13 -0.66 3.93
C LEU A 84 -11.66 -1.05 3.84
N ASN A 85 -11.41 -2.21 3.26
CA ASN A 85 -10.11 -2.62 2.74
C ASN A 85 -10.28 -3.09 1.31
N LEU A 86 -9.65 -2.39 0.38
CA LEU A 86 -9.56 -2.80 -1.02
C LEU A 86 -8.10 -3.03 -1.37
N LYS A 87 -7.84 -4.15 -2.03
CA LYS A 87 -6.52 -4.52 -2.52
C LYS A 87 -6.62 -4.81 -4.01
N GLN A 88 -5.80 -4.13 -4.80
CA GLN A 88 -5.49 -4.58 -6.15
C GLN A 88 -4.11 -5.20 -6.15
N GLU A 89 -4.05 -6.48 -6.45
CA GLU A 89 -2.81 -7.22 -6.53
C GLU A 89 -2.54 -7.62 -7.97
N TYR A 90 -1.31 -7.37 -8.40
CA TYR A 90 -0.84 -7.74 -9.72
C TYR A 90 0.45 -8.53 -9.63
N LYS A 91 0.54 -9.58 -10.43
CA LYS A 91 1.77 -10.34 -10.65
C LYS A 91 2.38 -9.94 -11.98
N ILE A 92 3.66 -9.59 -11.96
CA ILE A 92 4.45 -9.21 -13.12
C ILE A 92 5.49 -10.30 -13.37
N GLN A 93 5.51 -10.83 -14.58
CA GLN A 93 6.48 -11.85 -15.00
C GLN A 93 7.13 -11.42 -16.31
N TYR A 94 8.41 -11.75 -16.49
CA TYR A 94 9.12 -11.57 -17.74
C TYR A 94 9.33 -12.93 -18.40
N TYR A 95 8.95 -13.05 -19.68
CA TYR A 95 9.12 -14.26 -20.48
C TYR A 95 10.25 -14.06 -21.48
N ASN A 96 11.44 -14.59 -21.18
CA ASN A 96 12.65 -14.40 -21.97
C ASN A 96 12.51 -14.87 -23.42
N LEU A 97 11.87 -16.02 -23.65
CA LEU A 97 11.69 -16.58 -24.99
C LEU A 97 10.87 -15.67 -25.90
N ALA A 98 9.86 -15.01 -25.34
CA ALA A 98 8.95 -14.14 -26.09
C ALA A 98 9.29 -12.65 -25.94
N ASN A 99 10.33 -12.30 -25.16
CA ASN A 99 10.75 -10.94 -24.83
C ASN A 99 9.58 -10.01 -24.44
N LEU A 100 8.68 -10.50 -23.60
CA LEU A 100 7.50 -9.76 -23.15
C LEU A 100 7.32 -9.82 -21.64
N PHE A 101 6.63 -8.81 -21.12
CA PHE A 101 6.15 -8.76 -19.75
C PHE A 101 4.68 -9.18 -19.73
N GLN A 102 4.31 -10.07 -18.82
CA GLN A 102 2.92 -10.41 -18.54
C GLN A 102 2.52 -9.83 -17.20
N LEU A 103 1.42 -9.08 -17.20
CA LEU A 103 0.74 -8.60 -16.02
C LEU A 103 -0.49 -9.46 -15.78
N THR A 104 -0.58 -10.10 -14.62
CA THR A 104 -1.77 -10.84 -14.18
C THR A 104 -2.41 -10.07 -13.04
N ASN A 105 -3.65 -9.61 -13.20
CA ASN A 105 -4.44 -9.08 -12.09
C ASN A 105 -4.94 -10.27 -11.25
N ILE A 106 -4.49 -10.39 -10.01
CA ILE A 106 -4.78 -11.53 -9.14
C ILE A 106 -6.25 -11.56 -8.71
N ASN A 107 -6.87 -10.39 -8.56
CA ASN A 107 -8.29 -10.29 -8.19
C ASN A 107 -9.24 -10.83 -9.27
N THR A 108 -8.84 -10.75 -10.55
CA THR A 108 -9.70 -11.10 -11.71
C THR A 108 -9.14 -12.21 -12.59
N ASN A 109 -7.92 -12.66 -12.32
CA ASN A 109 -7.11 -13.55 -13.18
C ASN A 109 -6.89 -13.04 -14.61
N LYS A 110 -7.22 -11.77 -14.92
CA LYS A 110 -7.01 -11.18 -16.24
C LYS A 110 -5.52 -11.00 -16.52
N LYS A 111 -5.07 -11.50 -17.66
CA LYS A 111 -3.70 -11.36 -18.15
C LYS A 111 -3.62 -10.31 -19.25
N THR A 112 -2.56 -9.49 -19.21
CA THR A 112 -2.25 -8.50 -20.24
C THR A 112 -0.75 -8.54 -20.52
N ASN A 113 -0.38 -8.61 -21.80
CA ASN A 113 1.02 -8.66 -22.21
C ASN A 113 1.49 -7.26 -22.65
N PHE A 114 2.74 -6.93 -22.35
CA PHE A 114 3.38 -5.67 -22.67
C PHE A 114 4.79 -5.92 -23.21
N SER A 115 5.22 -5.14 -24.20
CA SER A 115 6.59 -5.24 -24.72
C SER A 115 7.62 -4.50 -23.84
N LYS A 116 7.18 -3.60 -22.96
CA LYS A 116 8.07 -2.78 -22.11
C LYS A 116 7.56 -2.72 -20.67
N LEU A 117 8.47 -2.85 -19.71
CA LEU A 117 8.16 -2.76 -18.27
C LEU A 117 7.54 -1.41 -17.89
N ARG A 118 7.97 -0.32 -18.51
CA ARG A 118 7.41 1.01 -18.26
C ARG A 118 5.91 1.08 -18.55
N ASP A 119 5.43 0.31 -19.52
CA ASP A 119 4.02 0.29 -19.92
C ASP A 119 3.20 -0.53 -18.90
N VAL A 120 3.79 -1.59 -18.34
CA VAL A 120 3.24 -2.31 -17.17
C VAL A 120 3.09 -1.37 -15.98
N PHE A 121 4.15 -0.63 -15.63
CA PHE A 121 4.12 0.32 -14.52
C PHE A 121 3.17 1.49 -14.76
N ALA A 122 3.03 1.97 -16.00
CA ALA A 122 2.04 2.98 -16.35
C ALA A 122 0.60 2.47 -16.20
N PHE A 123 0.36 1.21 -16.58
CA PHE A 123 -0.93 0.55 -16.39
C PHE A 123 -1.29 0.43 -14.90
N ILE A 124 -0.40 -0.13 -14.07
CA ILE A 124 -0.60 -0.24 -12.61
C ILE A 124 -0.72 1.15 -11.98
N GLY A 125 0.06 2.11 -12.46
CA GLY A 125 0.09 3.49 -12.00
C GLY A 125 -1.20 4.28 -12.21
N THR A 126 -2.12 3.75 -13.02
CA THR A 126 -3.34 4.44 -13.42
C THR A 126 -4.57 3.75 -12.84
N LEU A 127 -5.10 4.28 -11.74
CA LEU A 127 -6.37 3.83 -11.17
C LEU A 127 -7.49 4.74 -11.67
N ARG A 128 -8.46 4.15 -12.38
CA ARG A 128 -9.65 4.83 -12.89
C ARG A 128 -10.89 4.24 -12.26
N ASP A 129 -11.75 5.13 -11.78
CA ASP A 129 -13.12 4.85 -11.38
C ASP A 129 -13.23 3.59 -10.50
N LEU A 130 -12.33 3.46 -9.51
CA LEU A 130 -12.35 2.34 -8.58
C LEU A 130 -13.48 2.56 -7.56
N PRO A 131 -14.55 1.74 -7.53
CA PRO A 131 -15.61 1.88 -6.53
C PRO A 131 -15.03 1.64 -5.14
N LEU A 132 -15.34 2.56 -4.22
CA LEU A 132 -14.92 2.49 -2.82
C LEU A 132 -16.05 1.96 -1.94
N ILE A 133 -17.12 2.75 -1.82
CA ILE A 133 -18.20 2.49 -0.87
C ILE A 133 -19.47 3.22 -1.30
N ASP A 134 -20.64 2.60 -1.06
CA ASP A 134 -21.94 3.23 -1.24
C ASP A 134 -22.15 4.36 -0.22
N LYS A 135 -22.69 5.49 -0.68
CA LYS A 135 -22.99 6.67 0.16
C LYS A 135 -23.92 6.30 1.32
N ILE A 136 -24.87 5.41 1.10
CA ILE A 136 -25.84 4.99 2.11
C ILE A 136 -25.16 4.36 3.34
N LEU A 137 -24.01 3.71 3.18
CA LEU A 137 -23.23 3.11 4.26
C LEU A 137 -22.51 4.14 5.14
N LEU A 138 -22.46 5.40 4.69
CA LEU A 138 -21.82 6.52 5.38
C LEU A 138 -22.81 7.42 6.14
N LEU A 139 -24.12 7.14 6.04
CA LEU A 139 -25.20 7.94 6.63
C LEU A 139 -25.45 7.67 8.13
N ASP A 140 -24.57 6.94 8.83
CA ASP A 140 -24.69 6.62 10.26
C ASP A 140 -24.36 7.82 11.18
N SER A 141 -24.96 8.99 10.88
CA SER A 141 -24.85 10.21 11.68
C SER A 141 -25.85 10.15 12.83
N LYS A 142 -25.48 9.47 13.92
CA LYS A 142 -26.25 9.53 15.17
C LYS A 142 -26.04 10.89 15.84
N ASN A 143 -27.14 11.51 16.25
CA ASN A 143 -27.17 12.71 17.12
C ASN A 143 -26.63 14.01 16.51
N GLY A 144 -26.71 14.19 15.17
CA GLY A 144 -26.36 15.47 14.51
C GLY A 144 -24.86 15.78 14.43
N ILE A 145 -23.98 14.85 14.82
CA ILE A 145 -22.53 14.99 14.70
C ILE A 145 -22.09 14.50 13.32
N LYS A 146 -21.46 15.37 12.53
CA LYS A 146 -20.90 14.99 11.21
C LYS A 146 -19.82 13.92 11.42
N ASN A 147 -19.98 12.79 10.75
CA ASN A 147 -18.98 11.73 10.78
C ASN A 147 -17.81 12.09 9.87
N GLU A 148 -16.61 12.11 10.40
CA GLU A 148 -15.41 12.29 9.59
C GLU A 148 -14.89 10.94 9.10
N TYR A 149 -14.65 10.84 7.80
CA TYR A 149 -14.06 9.67 7.18
C TYR A 149 -12.76 10.06 6.51
N TYR A 150 -11.79 9.17 6.61
CA TYR A 150 -10.51 9.35 5.95
C TYR A 150 -10.03 8.02 5.40
N GLY A 151 -9.16 8.08 4.40
CA GLY A 151 -8.58 6.90 3.82
C GLY A 151 -7.09 7.02 3.59
N PHE A 152 -6.49 5.87 3.29
CA PHE A 152 -5.08 5.75 2.95
C PHE A 152 -4.90 4.95 1.68
N LEU A 153 -3.95 5.39 0.86
CA LEU A 153 -3.54 4.75 -0.38
C LEU A 153 -2.04 4.55 -0.33
N SER A 154 -1.61 3.32 -0.55
CA SER A 154 -0.20 3.00 -0.67
C SER A 154 0.03 1.91 -1.71
N VAL A 155 1.23 1.91 -2.27
CA VAL A 155 1.67 0.96 -3.27
C VAL A 155 2.98 0.34 -2.81
N LEU A 156 3.06 -0.98 -2.96
CA LEU A 156 4.26 -1.77 -2.72
C LEU A 156 4.51 -2.64 -3.94
N VAL A 157 5.72 -2.56 -4.48
CA VAL A 157 6.21 -3.53 -5.47
C VAL A 157 7.37 -4.28 -4.84
N SER A 158 7.29 -5.60 -4.81
CA SER A 158 8.32 -6.46 -4.24
C SER A 158 8.48 -7.73 -5.06
N ILE A 159 9.60 -8.41 -4.90
CA ILE A 159 9.78 -9.76 -5.47
C ILE A 159 8.78 -10.70 -4.78
N GLU A 160 8.07 -11.51 -5.57
CA GLU A 160 7.13 -12.51 -5.05
C GLU A 160 7.92 -13.64 -4.37
N ASN A 161 7.55 -13.95 -3.12
CA ASN A 161 7.97 -15.10 -2.31
C ASN A 161 9.10 -15.97 -2.90
N MET A 162 10.35 -15.66 -2.54
CA MET A 162 11.44 -16.61 -2.76
C MET A 162 11.15 -17.91 -1.97
N PRO A 163 11.53 -19.11 -2.47
CA PRO A 163 11.32 -20.36 -1.75
C PRO A 163 11.85 -20.26 -0.31
N LEU A 164 11.14 -20.85 0.65
CA LEU A 164 11.41 -20.77 2.09
C LEU A 164 12.87 -21.05 2.49
N SER A 165 13.62 -21.84 1.71
CA SER A 165 15.04 -22.16 1.91
C SER A 165 16.01 -20.98 1.68
N THR A 166 15.53 -19.88 1.10
CA THR A 166 16.34 -18.69 0.78
C THR A 166 16.03 -17.47 1.66
N LYS A 167 15.22 -17.66 2.72
CA LYS A 167 14.76 -16.58 3.61
C LYS A 167 15.85 -15.80 4.31
N SER A 168 17.09 -16.29 4.38
CA SER A 168 18.20 -15.65 5.07
C SER A 168 18.61 -14.28 4.49
N TYR A 169 18.34 -14.00 3.21
CA TYR A 169 18.73 -12.72 2.58
C TYR A 169 17.59 -11.71 2.40
N SER A 170 16.33 -12.12 2.57
CA SER A 170 15.16 -11.30 2.17
C SER A 170 14.69 -10.29 3.22
N PHE A 171 15.05 -10.47 4.49
CA PHE A 171 14.54 -9.62 5.57
C PHE A 171 15.22 -8.25 5.67
N PHE A 172 16.27 -7.96 4.89
CA PHE A 172 17.17 -6.84 5.21
C PHE A 172 17.52 -5.84 4.11
N SER A 173 17.10 -5.99 2.85
CA SER A 173 17.36 -4.93 1.86
C SER A 173 16.08 -4.22 1.44
N SER A 174 15.93 -2.99 1.94
CA SER A 174 15.03 -1.97 1.37
C SER A 174 15.17 -1.84 -0.15
N ASP A 175 16.29 -2.30 -0.72
CA ASP A 175 16.58 -2.29 -2.14
C ASP A 175 15.73 -3.23 -2.99
N LEU A 176 15.18 -4.32 -2.42
CA LEU A 176 14.38 -5.31 -3.15
C LEU A 176 12.89 -4.96 -3.28
N GLN A 177 12.50 -3.82 -2.72
CA GLN A 177 11.15 -3.31 -2.80
C GLN A 177 11.13 -1.86 -3.28
N ILE A 178 9.98 -1.47 -3.81
CA ILE A 178 9.64 -0.12 -4.21
C ILE A 178 8.35 0.25 -3.48
N LYS A 179 8.44 1.18 -2.54
CA LYS A 179 7.33 1.55 -1.65
C LYS A 179 6.93 3.00 -1.85
N SER A 180 5.64 3.28 -1.92
CA SER A 180 5.13 4.65 -1.92
C SER A 180 5.00 5.22 -0.51
N ASN A 181 4.80 6.54 -0.41
CA ASN A 181 4.20 7.10 0.79
C ASN A 181 2.78 6.53 1.00
N ARG A 182 2.31 6.58 2.25
CA ARG A 182 0.90 6.33 2.56
C ARG A 182 0.14 7.65 2.42
N LEU A 183 -0.46 7.89 1.25
CA LEU A 183 -1.23 9.11 0.99
C LEU A 183 -2.54 9.06 1.78
N LYS A 184 -2.74 10.01 2.69
CA LYS A 184 -4.01 10.21 3.41
C LYS A 184 -4.91 11.17 2.64
N TRP A 185 -6.20 10.90 2.59
CA TRP A 185 -7.22 11.88 2.18
C TRP A 185 -8.38 11.90 3.17
N LEU A 186 -9.07 13.03 3.24
CA LEU A 186 -10.36 13.17 3.92
C LEU A 186 -11.47 12.95 2.89
N LEU A 187 -12.56 12.31 3.31
CA LEU A 187 -13.76 12.18 2.49
C LEU A 187 -14.69 13.34 2.84
N GLU A 188 -14.88 14.24 1.88
CA GLU A 188 -15.87 15.31 1.99
C GLU A 188 -17.27 14.73 1.72
N GLN A 189 -18.16 14.87 2.71
CA GLN A 189 -19.56 14.48 2.65
C GLN A 189 -20.46 15.69 2.42
#